data_AF-A0A1U7ZEA0-F1
#
_entry.id   AF-A0A1U7ZEA0-F1
#
_cell.length_a   1.000
_cell.length_b   1.000
_cell.length_c   1.000
_cell.angle_alpha   90.00
_cell.angle_beta   90.00
_cell.angle_gamma   90.00
#
_symmetry.space_group_name_H-M   'P 1'
#
loop_
_entity.id
_entity.type
_entity.pdbx_description
1 polymer ?
#
loop_
_entity_poly.entity_id
_entity_poly.type
_entity_poly.pdbx_seq_one_letter_code
_entity_poly.pdbx_strand_id
1 'polypeptide(L)'
;MFRSSNIVSRIFERQIRTPAPGTSTIHILQIRDSGNLVDVRAIGAFCREDDELFLNSHAQCMVFVDKSKQHDLSANQVENGLQSHQNMPGTPFLSGIKQRLLSFIFRGIWNEETDHTMRVQCLKKKFYFHFQDYVDLSMSKVQFLDRHHLLIKFGSVDGGVSRNTDHHPAFFAVYNMETTEVIAFYQNSADELYFLFEQFCDHFHATSRNLLYMNFISSHSNNIHALEQLRGIKNKSSSFSQFVKKMLTSLPFSCQSQSPSPYFDQCLFRFDEKLISAADRHRQSTDHPIKFISRKHPNSLKFKIKPGPEAGGLDGRTKKISSFLFHPFLPLALSIQQTFLQPSVVNIHFRR
;
A
#
# COMPACT_ATOMS: atom_id res chain seq x y z
N MET A 1 4.68 40.30 5.05
CA MET A 1 5.86 39.46 5.31
C MET A 1 5.43 38.15 5.99
N PHE A 2 4.63 37.32 5.30
CA PHE A 2 4.22 36.00 5.78
C PHE A 2 4.67 34.96 4.76
N ARG A 3 5.85 34.36 5.00
CA ARG A 3 6.30 33.17 4.29
C ARG A 3 5.56 31.97 4.87
N SER A 4 4.39 31.64 4.31
CA SER A 4 3.68 30.40 4.64
C SER A 4 4.29 29.24 3.86
N SER A 5 5.37 28.67 4.39
CA SER A 5 5.93 27.38 4.00
C SER A 5 5.01 26.25 4.47
N ASN A 6 3.85 26.10 3.82
CA ASN A 6 2.95 24.97 4.06
C ASN A 6 2.59 24.27 2.74
N ILE A 7 3.62 23.61 2.19
CA ILE A 7 3.58 22.74 1.00
C ILE A 7 2.65 21.53 1.19
N VAL A 8 2.22 21.24 2.43
CA VAL A 8 1.46 20.03 2.80
C VAL A 8 0.00 20.04 2.29
N SER A 9 -0.54 21.20 1.92
CA SER A 9 -1.96 21.36 1.59
C SER A 9 -2.35 21.19 0.11
N ARG A 10 -1.41 20.84 -0.80
CA ARG A 10 -1.68 20.83 -2.26
C ARG A 10 -1.33 19.57 -3.04
N ILE A 11 -1.00 18.44 -2.43
CA ILE A 11 -0.47 17.27 -3.17
C ILE A 11 -1.18 15.95 -2.83
N PHE A 12 -2.51 15.86 -2.85
CA PHE A 12 -3.15 14.56 -2.63
C PHE A 12 -4.38 14.31 -3.51
N GLU A 13 -4.20 14.38 -4.83
CA GLU A 13 -4.66 13.29 -5.69
C GLU A 13 -3.46 12.36 -5.91
N ARG A 14 -3.15 11.52 -4.92
CA ARG A 14 -2.19 10.41 -5.11
C ARG A 14 -2.91 9.26 -5.79
N GLN A 15 -3.18 9.42 -7.07
CA GLN A 15 -3.34 8.27 -7.95
C GLN A 15 -1.91 7.79 -8.24
N ILE A 16 -1.50 6.68 -7.61
CA ILE A 16 -0.41 5.88 -8.15
C ILE A 16 -0.90 5.49 -9.54
N ARG A 17 -0.36 6.11 -10.60
CA ARG A 17 -0.56 5.63 -11.96
C ARG A 17 0.15 4.29 -12.03
N THR A 18 -0.58 3.21 -11.79
CA THR A 18 -0.23 1.90 -12.35
C THR A 18 -0.54 2.00 -13.85
N PRO A 19 0.47 2.04 -14.74
CA PRO A 19 0.20 1.90 -16.16
C PRO A 19 -0.45 0.54 -16.43
N ALA A 20 -1.15 0.45 -17.57
CA ALA A 20 -1.78 -0.75 -18.11
C ALA A 20 -0.82 -1.96 -18.13
N PRO A 21 -1.33 -3.22 -18.21
CA PRO A 21 -0.62 -4.41 -17.79
C PRO A 21 0.59 -4.67 -18.70
N GLY A 22 1.78 -4.36 -18.19
CA GLY A 22 3.04 -4.58 -18.88
C GLY A 22 4.20 -4.67 -17.91
N THR A 23 4.36 -3.69 -17.02
CA THR A 23 5.39 -3.72 -15.95
C THR A 23 4.97 -2.78 -14.83
N SER A 24 4.57 -3.32 -13.67
CA SER A 24 4.42 -2.48 -12.47
C SER A 24 5.79 -1.90 -12.12
N THR A 25 5.90 -0.58 -11.98
CA THR A 25 7.15 0.11 -11.62
C THR A 25 6.90 1.00 -10.40
N ILE A 26 7.81 0.93 -9.44
CA ILE A 26 7.81 1.75 -8.23
C ILE A 26 8.71 2.96 -8.50
N HIS A 27 8.17 4.17 -8.40
CA HIS A 27 8.93 5.42 -8.50
C HIS A 27 9.23 5.96 -7.10
N ILE A 28 10.48 6.30 -6.85
CA ILE A 28 10.95 6.93 -5.61
C ILE A 28 11.20 8.40 -5.92
N LEU A 29 10.37 9.27 -5.34
CA LEU A 29 10.45 10.71 -5.55
C LEU A 29 11.01 11.39 -4.31
N GLN A 30 11.92 12.34 -4.50
CA GLN A 30 12.39 13.25 -3.46
C GLN A 30 11.65 14.60 -3.56
N ILE A 31 11.23 15.12 -2.40
CA ILE A 31 10.70 16.48 -2.28
C ILE A 31 11.86 17.40 -1.91
N ARG A 32 12.19 18.38 -2.76
CA ARG A 32 13.20 19.41 -2.47
C ARG A 32 12.62 20.51 -1.58
N ASP A 33 13.49 21.30 -0.94
CA ASP A 33 13.09 22.46 -0.12
C ASP A 33 12.26 23.48 -0.90
N SER A 34 12.44 23.55 -2.23
CA SER A 34 11.62 24.38 -3.13
C SER A 34 10.19 23.86 -3.33
N GLY A 35 9.86 22.66 -2.84
CA GLY A 35 8.59 21.97 -3.06
C GLY A 35 8.53 21.14 -4.34
N ASN A 36 9.59 21.12 -5.14
CA ASN A 36 9.63 20.34 -6.38
C ASN A 36 9.82 18.85 -6.10
N LEU A 37 9.14 18.01 -6.89
CA LEU A 37 9.31 16.56 -6.90
C LEU A 37 10.37 16.18 -7.93
N VAL A 38 11.31 15.34 -7.53
CA VAL A 38 12.38 14.82 -8.40
C VAL A 38 12.33 13.30 -8.37
N ASP A 39 12.28 12.66 -9.53
CA ASP A 39 12.43 11.20 -9.62
C ASP A 39 13.88 10.82 -9.35
N VAL A 40 14.08 10.02 -8.31
CA VAL A 40 15.39 9.57 -7.86
C VAL A 40 15.68 8.17 -8.38
N ARG A 41 14.65 7.32 -8.48
CA ARG A 41 14.82 5.91 -8.80
C ARG A 41 13.52 5.25 -9.22
N ALA A 42 13.60 4.41 -10.24
CA ALA A 42 12.54 3.49 -10.64
C ALA A 42 12.95 2.04 -10.33
N ILE A 43 12.02 1.25 -9.80
CA ILE A 43 12.22 -0.18 -9.49
C ILE A 43 11.10 -0.98 -10.16
N GLY A 44 11.46 -1.84 -11.11
CA GLY A 44 10.49 -2.63 -11.87
C GLY A 44 11.20 -3.64 -12.76
N ALA A 45 11.21 -3.37 -14.07
CA ALA A 45 11.96 -4.16 -15.06
C ALA A 45 13.47 -4.11 -14.83
N PHE A 46 13.95 -2.99 -14.29
CA PHE A 46 15.32 -2.76 -13.84
C PHE A 46 15.29 -2.47 -12.34
N CYS A 47 16.24 -3.01 -11.60
CA CYS A 47 16.40 -2.80 -10.17
C CYS A 47 17.62 -1.93 -9.85
N ARG A 48 18.62 -1.89 -10.73
CA ARG A 48 19.81 -1.03 -10.68
C ARG A 48 19.85 -0.13 -11.91
N GLU A 49 20.61 0.96 -11.80
CA GLU A 49 20.75 1.95 -12.88
C GLU A 49 21.45 1.39 -14.12
N ASP A 50 22.33 0.41 -13.94
CA ASP A 50 23.14 -0.24 -14.98
C ASP A 50 22.51 -1.53 -15.54
N ASP A 51 21.39 -2.01 -14.97
CA ASP A 51 20.74 -3.26 -15.39
C ASP A 51 20.35 -3.24 -16.88
N GLU A 52 19.89 -2.09 -17.39
CA GLU A 52 19.49 -1.95 -18.80
C GLU A 52 20.66 -2.17 -19.76
N LEU A 53 21.81 -1.56 -19.48
CA LEU A 53 23.03 -1.75 -20.27
C LEU A 53 23.52 -3.19 -20.21
N PHE A 54 23.46 -3.81 -19.02
CA PHE A 54 23.85 -5.20 -18.84
C PHE A 54 22.96 -6.17 -19.63
N LEU A 55 21.63 -6.01 -19.56
CA LEU A 55 20.69 -6.86 -20.28
C LEU A 55 20.81 -6.70 -21.80
N ASN A 56 21.00 -5.47 -22.28
CA ASN A 56 21.19 -5.19 -23.71
C ASN A 56 22.48 -5.80 -24.27
N SER A 57 23.60 -5.75 -23.52
CA SER A 57 24.85 -6.38 -23.95
C SER A 57 24.74 -7.91 -24.05
N HIS A 58 23.98 -8.55 -23.17
CA HIS A 58 23.74 -10.00 -23.23
C HIS A 58 22.78 -10.39 -24.34
N ALA A 59 21.73 -9.60 -24.59
CA ALA A 59 20.81 -9.83 -25.69
C ALA A 59 21.53 -9.77 -27.05
N GLN A 60 22.43 -8.79 -27.24
CA GLN A 60 23.25 -8.69 -28.44
C GLN A 60 24.18 -9.91 -28.60
N CYS A 61 24.78 -10.39 -27.52
CA CYS A 61 25.66 -11.57 -27.54
C CYS A 61 24.91 -12.86 -27.96
N MET A 62 23.68 -13.07 -27.50
CA MET A 62 22.85 -14.22 -27.93
C MET A 62 22.47 -14.15 -29.41
N VAL A 63 22.22 -12.95 -29.95
CA VAL A 63 21.95 -12.76 -31.38
C VAL A 63 23.18 -13.08 -32.24
N PHE A 64 24.40 -12.84 -31.75
CA PHE A 64 25.64 -13.23 -32.45
C PHE A 64 25.84 -14.75 -32.47
N VAL A 65 25.41 -15.48 -31.43
CA VAL A 65 25.47 -16.95 -31.41
C VAL A 65 24.44 -17.58 -32.36
N ASP A 66 23.30 -16.92 -32.59
CA ASP A 66 22.33 -17.39 -33.59
C ASP A 66 22.77 -17.06 -35.03
N LYS A 67 23.48 -15.95 -35.23
CA LYS A 67 24.06 -15.60 -36.54
C LYS A 67 25.22 -16.50 -36.97
N SER A 68 25.93 -17.14 -36.04
CA SER A 68 26.95 -18.13 -36.40
C SER A 68 26.36 -19.46 -36.91
N LYS A 69 25.04 -19.64 -36.83
CA LYS A 69 24.28 -20.70 -37.51
C LYS A 69 23.55 -20.24 -38.78
N GLN A 70 23.61 -18.95 -39.13
CA GLN A 70 23.00 -18.36 -40.32
C GLN A 70 24.05 -17.76 -41.28
N HIS A 71 25.23 -18.36 -41.34
CA HIS A 71 26.21 -18.02 -42.35
C HIS A 71 25.92 -18.76 -43.66
N ASP A 72 24.71 -18.61 -44.21
CA ASP A 72 24.42 -18.92 -45.61
C ASP A 72 23.10 -18.25 -46.00
N LEU A 73 23.21 -17.14 -46.74
CA LEU A 73 22.28 -16.56 -47.72
C LEU A 73 22.08 -15.04 -47.56
N SER A 74 22.33 -14.37 -48.69
CA SER A 74 22.02 -12.98 -49.07
C SER A 74 23.04 -11.90 -48.70
N ALA A 75 23.87 -11.61 -49.71
CA ALA A 75 24.55 -10.35 -49.91
C ALA A 75 23.58 -9.24 -50.33
N ASN A 76 23.99 -8.00 -50.02
CA ASN A 76 23.52 -6.71 -50.54
C ASN A 76 22.19 -6.15 -50.00
N GLN A 77 22.27 -5.16 -49.11
CA GLN A 77 21.61 -3.85 -49.32
C GLN A 77 22.14 -2.78 -48.35
N VAL A 78 22.31 -1.57 -48.90
CA VAL A 78 22.96 -0.38 -48.35
C VAL A 78 22.00 0.44 -47.47
N GLU A 79 22.59 1.14 -46.49
CA GLU A 79 21.99 2.05 -45.52
C GLU A 79 20.89 2.99 -46.04
N ASN A 80 19.87 3.20 -45.21
CA ASN A 80 19.46 4.56 -44.83
C ASN A 80 18.71 4.57 -43.50
N GLY A 81 19.08 5.53 -42.65
CA GLY A 81 18.68 5.60 -41.25
C GLY A 81 17.22 6.00 -41.01
N LEU A 82 16.57 5.27 -40.10
CA LEU A 82 15.79 5.74 -38.95
C LEU A 82 15.27 4.47 -38.26
N GLN A 83 16.06 3.88 -37.35
CA GLN A 83 15.60 2.71 -36.60
C GLN A 83 14.65 3.15 -35.48
N SER A 84 13.38 3.25 -35.82
CA SER A 84 12.30 2.90 -34.89
C SER A 84 12.55 1.44 -34.48
N HIS A 85 13.13 1.22 -33.29
CA HIS A 85 13.29 -0.12 -32.71
C HIS A 85 11.90 -0.71 -32.41
N GLN A 86 11.31 -1.34 -33.43
CA GLN A 86 10.30 -2.36 -33.24
C GLN A 86 11.02 -3.62 -32.77
N ASN A 87 10.99 -3.84 -31.46
CA ASN A 87 11.46 -5.06 -30.83
C ASN A 87 10.68 -6.27 -31.38
N MET A 88 11.41 -7.30 -31.82
CA MET A 88 10.87 -8.62 -32.19
C MET A 88 10.04 -9.24 -31.04
N PRO A 89 8.97 -10.00 -31.34
CA PRO A 89 8.08 -10.58 -30.35
C PRO A 89 8.61 -11.94 -29.86
N GLY A 90 9.80 -11.94 -29.26
CA GLY A 90 10.17 -13.01 -28.33
C GLY A 90 9.61 -12.63 -26.97
N THR A 91 8.93 -13.54 -26.26
CA THR A 91 8.45 -13.27 -24.89
C THR A 91 9.61 -12.70 -24.08
N PRO A 92 9.56 -11.44 -23.62
CA PRO A 92 10.69 -10.83 -22.93
C PRO A 92 10.99 -11.67 -21.70
N PHE A 93 12.24 -12.07 -21.52
CA PHE A 93 12.69 -12.74 -20.31
C PHE A 93 12.19 -11.94 -19.09
N LEU A 94 11.66 -12.64 -18.09
CA LEU A 94 11.29 -12.00 -16.84
C LEU A 94 12.56 -11.37 -16.26
N SER A 95 12.51 -10.05 -16.02
CA SER A 95 13.63 -9.26 -15.53
C SER A 95 13.29 -8.57 -14.20
N GLY A 96 14.31 -7.94 -13.61
CA GLY A 96 14.15 -7.06 -12.47
C GLY A 96 13.48 -7.72 -11.27
N ILE A 97 12.49 -7.04 -10.70
CA ILE A 97 11.92 -7.44 -9.41
C ILE A 97 11.13 -8.76 -9.49
N LYS A 98 10.46 -9.04 -10.61
CA LYS A 98 9.73 -10.30 -10.82
C LYS A 98 10.68 -11.49 -10.88
N GLN A 99 11.77 -11.36 -11.64
CA GLN A 99 12.80 -12.40 -11.73
C GLN A 99 13.43 -12.70 -10.38
N ARG A 100 13.75 -11.64 -9.62
CA ARG A 100 14.34 -11.74 -8.27
C ARG A 100 13.37 -12.42 -7.31
N LEU A 101 12.08 -12.08 -7.39
CA LEU A 101 11.03 -12.74 -6.60
C LEU A 101 10.91 -14.23 -6.93
N LEU A 102 10.83 -14.59 -8.21
CA LEU A 102 10.75 -16.00 -8.63
C LEU A 102 11.98 -16.79 -8.18
N SER A 103 13.16 -16.18 -8.30
CA SER A 103 14.41 -16.78 -7.83
C SER A 103 14.41 -16.99 -6.31
N PHE A 104 13.89 -16.02 -5.55
CA PHE A 104 13.72 -16.14 -4.10
C PHE A 104 12.80 -17.31 -3.74
N ILE A 105 11.62 -17.39 -4.36
CA ILE A 105 10.64 -18.47 -4.11
C ILE A 105 11.25 -19.84 -4.46
N PHE A 106 11.89 -19.95 -5.63
CA PHE A 106 12.54 -21.18 -6.06
C PHE A 106 13.61 -21.63 -5.07
N ARG A 107 14.53 -20.72 -4.69
CA ARG A 107 15.61 -21.02 -3.74
C ARG A 107 15.07 -21.40 -2.36
N GLY A 108 14.02 -20.71 -1.91
CA GLY A 108 13.32 -21.05 -0.67
C GLY A 108 12.85 -22.51 -0.67
N ILE A 109 12.06 -22.89 -1.68
CA ILE A 109 11.53 -24.26 -1.81
C ILE A 109 12.65 -25.29 -1.99
N TRP A 110 13.68 -24.96 -2.78
CA TRP A 110 14.82 -25.86 -3.00
C TRP A 110 15.60 -26.15 -1.71
N ASN A 111 15.68 -25.18 -0.81
CA ASN A 111 16.44 -25.28 0.44
C ASN A 111 15.62 -25.84 1.61
N GLU A 112 14.29 -26.03 1.47
CA GLU A 112 13.45 -26.63 2.52
C GLU A 112 13.84 -28.08 2.83
N GLU A 113 14.31 -28.82 1.83
CA GLU A 113 14.55 -30.26 1.92
C GLU A 113 15.98 -30.63 1.53
N THR A 114 16.50 -31.70 2.14
CA THR A 114 17.87 -32.19 1.92
C THR A 114 17.94 -33.28 0.84
N ASP A 115 16.88 -34.09 0.73
CA ASP A 115 16.80 -35.16 -0.27
C ASP A 115 16.49 -34.60 -1.67
N HIS A 116 17.23 -35.06 -2.68
CA HIS A 116 17.09 -34.55 -4.04
C HIS A 116 15.74 -34.89 -4.66
N THR A 117 15.21 -36.09 -4.42
CA THR A 117 13.93 -36.53 -4.99
C THR A 117 12.78 -35.72 -4.41
N MET A 118 12.80 -35.51 -3.08
CA MET A 118 11.82 -34.71 -2.38
C MET A 118 11.88 -33.22 -2.79
N ARG A 119 13.07 -32.64 -2.98
CA ARG A 119 13.21 -31.26 -3.53
C ARG A 119 12.50 -31.11 -4.87
N VAL A 120 12.74 -32.04 -5.80
CA VAL A 120 12.12 -31.99 -7.14
C VAL A 120 10.60 -32.12 -7.04
N GLN A 121 10.09 -32.97 -6.15
CA GLN A 121 8.65 -33.09 -5.91
C GLN A 121 8.05 -31.81 -5.28
N CYS A 122 8.73 -31.21 -4.31
CA CYS A 122 8.33 -29.94 -3.69
C CYS A 122 8.28 -28.81 -4.73
N LEU A 123 9.31 -28.68 -5.58
CA LEU A 123 9.31 -27.71 -6.68
C LEU A 123 8.16 -27.93 -7.66
N LYS A 124 7.90 -29.19 -8.06
CA LYS A 124 6.78 -29.50 -8.96
C LYS A 124 5.44 -29.04 -8.37
N LYS A 125 5.21 -29.33 -7.08
CA LYS A 125 3.94 -29.03 -6.39
C LYS A 125 3.78 -27.55 -6.01
N LYS A 126 4.84 -26.90 -5.52
CA LYS A 126 4.77 -25.55 -4.95
C LYS A 126 5.19 -24.45 -5.94
N PHE A 127 6.17 -24.70 -6.80
CA PHE A 127 6.72 -23.69 -7.71
C PHE A 127 6.17 -23.84 -9.13
N TYR A 128 6.42 -24.97 -9.79
CA TYR A 128 6.07 -25.14 -11.21
C TYR A 128 4.56 -25.19 -11.44
N PHE A 129 3.81 -25.81 -10.53
CA PHE A 129 2.34 -25.82 -10.60
C PHE A 129 1.75 -24.41 -10.54
N HIS A 130 2.34 -23.51 -9.75
CA HIS A 130 1.90 -22.12 -9.56
C HIS A 130 2.73 -21.10 -10.36
N PHE A 131 3.56 -21.55 -11.31
CA PHE A 131 4.54 -20.69 -11.97
C PHE A 131 3.86 -19.52 -12.67
N GLN A 132 2.81 -19.80 -13.44
CA GLN A 132 2.06 -18.76 -14.15
C GLN A 132 1.38 -17.78 -13.18
N ASP A 133 0.82 -18.29 -12.07
CA ASP A 133 0.22 -17.45 -11.03
C ASP A 133 1.23 -16.43 -10.49
N TYR A 134 2.48 -16.85 -10.27
CA TYR A 134 3.56 -15.97 -9.80
C TYR A 134 4.02 -14.97 -10.87
N VAL A 135 4.07 -15.38 -12.13
CA VAL A 135 4.41 -14.50 -13.26
C VAL A 135 3.37 -13.38 -13.42
N ASP A 136 2.10 -13.72 -13.23
CA ASP A 136 0.97 -12.80 -13.41
C ASP A 136 0.73 -11.88 -12.20
N LEU A 137 1.48 -12.05 -11.11
CA LEU A 137 1.47 -11.13 -9.99
C LEU A 137 1.85 -9.71 -10.44
N SER A 138 1.05 -8.74 -10.00
CA SER A 138 1.28 -7.32 -10.23
C SER A 138 1.48 -6.60 -8.90
N MET A 139 2.36 -5.58 -8.90
CA MET A 139 2.54 -4.77 -7.69
C MET A 139 1.33 -3.83 -7.56
N SER A 140 0.51 -4.08 -6.55
CA SER A 140 -0.72 -3.34 -6.30
C SER A 140 -0.52 -2.14 -5.37
N LYS A 141 0.39 -2.28 -4.40
CA LYS A 141 0.66 -1.24 -3.40
C LYS A 141 2.05 -1.42 -2.80
N VAL A 142 2.67 -0.33 -2.39
CA VAL A 142 4.00 -0.31 -1.77
C VAL A 142 4.05 0.71 -0.64
N GLN A 143 4.85 0.43 0.38
CA GLN A 143 5.28 1.41 1.38
C GLN A 143 6.76 1.21 1.74
N PHE A 144 7.38 2.23 2.30
CA PHE A 144 8.65 2.07 3.02
C PHE A 144 8.41 1.39 4.37
N LEU A 145 9.31 0.49 4.76
CA LEU A 145 9.45 0.04 6.15
C LEU A 145 10.53 0.86 6.85
N ASP A 146 11.61 1.15 6.13
CA ASP A 146 12.69 2.03 6.56
C ASP A 146 13.37 2.66 5.33
N ARG A 147 14.57 3.21 5.49
CA ARG A 147 15.35 3.85 4.42
C ARG A 147 15.77 2.89 3.29
N HIS A 148 15.83 1.59 3.55
CA HIS A 148 16.38 0.55 2.67
C HIS A 148 15.34 -0.46 2.21
N HIS A 149 14.30 -0.69 3.01
CA HIS A 149 13.34 -1.76 2.79
C HIS A 149 11.97 -1.25 2.37
N LEU A 150 11.42 -1.89 1.34
CA LEU A 150 10.05 -1.74 0.88
C LEU A 150 9.22 -2.93 1.31
N LEU A 151 7.98 -2.68 1.73
CA LEU A 151 6.92 -3.69 1.79
C LEU A 151 6.05 -3.53 0.54
N ILE A 152 6.07 -4.56 -0.31
CA ILE A 152 5.38 -4.57 -1.60
C ILE A 152 4.26 -5.60 -1.54
N LYS A 153 3.05 -5.20 -1.91
CA LYS A 153 1.91 -6.10 -2.05
C LYS A 153 1.69 -6.48 -3.49
N PHE A 154 1.80 -7.77 -3.75
CA PHE A 154 1.50 -8.39 -5.02
C PHE A 154 0.06 -8.91 -5.03
N GLY A 155 -0.64 -8.71 -6.13
CA GLY A 155 -1.98 -9.24 -6.36
C GLY A 155 -2.25 -9.46 -7.84
N SER A 156 -3.31 -10.19 -8.15
CA SER A 156 -3.77 -10.36 -9.53
C SER A 156 -4.18 -9.02 -10.15
N VAL A 157 -3.85 -8.84 -11.43
CA VAL A 157 -4.20 -7.65 -12.25
C VAL A 157 -5.71 -7.40 -12.25
N ASP A 158 -6.52 -8.45 -12.21
CA ASP A 158 -8.00 -8.37 -12.23
C ASP A 158 -8.62 -8.03 -10.86
N GLY A 159 -7.83 -8.16 -9.79
CA GLY A 159 -8.28 -7.90 -8.42
C GLY A 159 -8.59 -6.43 -8.14
N GLY A 160 -8.13 -5.48 -8.98
CA GLY A 160 -8.40 -4.06 -8.83
C GLY A 160 -9.78 -3.61 -9.32
N VAL A 161 -10.43 -4.40 -10.19
CA VAL A 161 -11.70 -4.04 -10.85
C VAL A 161 -12.89 -4.79 -10.22
N SER A 162 -12.64 -5.95 -9.60
CA SER A 162 -13.67 -6.77 -8.96
C SER A 162 -14.04 -6.25 -7.57
N ARG A 163 -15.35 -6.13 -7.29
CA ARG A 163 -15.89 -5.83 -5.95
C ARG A 163 -15.65 -6.94 -4.92
N ASN A 164 -15.14 -8.10 -5.35
CA ASN A 164 -14.83 -9.27 -4.52
C ASN A 164 -13.32 -9.57 -4.53
N THR A 165 -12.56 -8.74 -3.83
CA THR A 165 -11.09 -8.88 -3.69
C THR A 165 -10.66 -10.09 -2.85
N ASP A 166 -11.61 -10.82 -2.26
CA ASP A 166 -11.33 -11.88 -1.30
C ASP A 166 -10.87 -13.21 -1.91
N HIS A 167 -11.11 -13.43 -3.21
CA HIS A 167 -10.86 -14.73 -3.86
C HIS A 167 -9.50 -14.81 -4.57
N HIS A 168 -8.85 -13.68 -4.85
CA HIS A 168 -7.55 -13.69 -5.51
C HIS A 168 -6.42 -13.77 -4.47
N PRO A 169 -5.42 -14.63 -4.69
CA PRO A 169 -4.26 -14.69 -3.81
C PRO A 169 -3.53 -13.35 -3.85
N ALA A 170 -3.18 -12.86 -2.66
CA ALA A 170 -2.36 -11.67 -2.48
C ALA A 170 -1.16 -12.05 -1.63
N PHE A 171 -0.02 -11.47 -1.96
CA PHE A 171 1.25 -11.73 -1.30
C PHE A 171 1.93 -10.43 -0.90
N PHE A 172 2.80 -10.51 0.09
CA PHE A 172 3.66 -9.44 0.52
C PHE A 172 5.11 -9.86 0.33
N ALA A 173 5.93 -8.96 -0.19
CA ALA A 173 7.38 -9.14 -0.22
C ALA A 173 8.07 -8.00 0.52
N VAL A 174 9.12 -8.33 1.26
CA VAL A 174 10.07 -7.35 1.79
C VAL A 174 11.24 -7.27 0.82
N TYR A 175 11.48 -6.10 0.25
CA TYR A 175 12.51 -5.88 -0.77
C TYR A 175 13.54 -4.86 -0.30
N ASN A 176 14.82 -5.22 -0.36
CA ASN A 176 15.92 -4.30 -0.09
C ASN A 176 16.31 -3.54 -1.36
N MET A 177 16.16 -2.22 -1.32
CA MET A 177 16.47 -1.35 -2.44
C MET A 177 17.98 -1.23 -2.70
N GLU A 178 18.82 -1.33 -1.67
CA GLU A 178 20.28 -1.24 -1.82
C GLU A 178 20.84 -2.51 -2.45
N THR A 179 20.60 -3.67 -1.83
CA THR A 179 21.16 -4.96 -2.30
C THR A 179 20.39 -5.53 -3.48
N THR A 180 19.19 -5.02 -3.76
CA THR A 180 18.24 -5.51 -4.78
C THR A 180 17.75 -6.94 -4.52
N GLU A 181 17.65 -7.33 -3.26
CA GLU A 181 17.23 -8.66 -2.83
C GLU A 181 15.81 -8.67 -2.27
N VAL A 182 15.09 -9.76 -2.52
CA VAL A 182 13.86 -10.08 -1.78
C VAL A 182 14.30 -10.77 -0.49
N ILE A 183 13.89 -10.23 0.65
CA ILE A 183 14.25 -10.74 1.98
C ILE A 183 13.22 -11.75 2.47
N ALA A 184 11.94 -11.45 2.25
CA ALA A 184 10.84 -12.27 2.73
C ALA A 184 9.67 -12.23 1.76
N PHE A 185 8.89 -13.32 1.73
CA PHE A 185 7.69 -13.45 0.91
C PHE A 185 6.59 -14.16 1.70
N TYR A 186 5.45 -13.50 1.86
CA TYR A 186 4.35 -13.95 2.71
C TYR A 186 3.04 -13.97 1.93
N GLN A 187 2.18 -14.97 2.19
CA GLN A 187 0.78 -14.90 1.78
C GLN A 187 0.01 -13.89 2.66
N ASN A 188 -1.06 -13.28 2.15
CA ASN A 188 -1.90 -12.33 2.90
C ASN A 188 -2.63 -12.92 4.12
N SER A 189 -2.48 -14.22 4.38
CA SER A 189 -2.97 -14.91 5.57
C SER A 189 -1.84 -15.47 6.43
N ALA A 190 -0.60 -15.03 6.23
CA ALA A 190 0.56 -15.53 6.97
C ALA A 190 0.55 -15.01 8.42
N ASP A 191 0.46 -15.94 9.37
CA ASP A 191 0.47 -15.64 10.80
C ASP A 191 1.77 -14.94 11.24
N GLU A 192 2.92 -15.33 10.68
CA GLU A 192 4.22 -14.72 10.96
C GLU A 192 4.22 -13.20 10.68
N LEU A 193 3.76 -12.80 9.50
CA LEU A 193 3.65 -11.38 9.13
C LEU A 193 2.67 -10.65 10.06
N TYR A 194 1.57 -11.31 10.47
CA TYR A 194 0.67 -10.74 11.46
C TYR A 194 1.32 -10.55 12.82
N PHE A 195 2.09 -11.51 13.33
CA PHE A 195 2.78 -11.36 14.61
C PHE A 195 3.81 -10.23 14.58
N LEU A 196 4.56 -10.10 13.48
CA LEU A 196 5.44 -8.96 13.26
C LEU A 196 4.66 -7.63 13.25
N PHE A 197 3.52 -7.59 12.57
CA PHE A 197 2.63 -6.42 12.55
C PHE A 197 2.01 -6.11 13.92
N GLU A 198 1.61 -7.12 14.69
CA GLU A 198 1.05 -6.98 16.04
C GLU A 198 2.09 -6.39 16.99
N GLN A 199 3.33 -6.89 16.93
CA GLN A 199 4.43 -6.46 17.80
C GLN A 199 5.03 -5.11 17.38
N PHE A 200 5.17 -4.85 16.07
CA PHE A 200 5.90 -3.70 15.53
C PHE A 200 5.05 -2.75 14.69
N CYS A 201 3.73 -2.65 14.93
CA CYS A 201 2.77 -1.86 14.13
C CYS A 201 3.23 -0.46 13.74
N ASP A 202 3.81 0.28 14.70
CA ASP A 202 4.29 1.64 14.44
C ASP A 202 5.41 1.70 13.39
N HIS A 203 6.21 0.65 13.22
CA HIS A 203 7.26 0.60 12.20
C HIS A 203 6.67 0.48 10.79
N PHE A 204 5.42 0.01 10.66
CA PHE A 204 4.71 0.02 9.37
C PHE A 204 4.19 1.41 9.01
N HIS A 205 4.13 2.35 9.96
CA HIS A 205 3.80 3.74 9.71
C HIS A 205 5.12 4.48 9.49
N ALA A 206 5.56 4.58 8.23
CA ALA A 206 6.86 5.10 7.77
C ALA A 206 7.13 6.59 8.05
N THR A 207 6.76 7.07 9.24
CA THR A 207 6.84 8.48 9.63
C THR A 207 7.91 8.60 10.71
N SER A 208 8.77 9.62 10.61
CA SER A 208 9.71 9.88 11.68
C SER A 208 8.92 10.25 12.95
N ARG A 209 9.10 9.46 14.01
CA ARG A 209 8.58 9.76 15.36
C ARG A 209 9.15 11.04 15.96
N ASN A 210 9.93 11.80 15.20
CA ASN A 210 10.60 13.02 15.64
C ASN A 210 9.61 14.20 15.79
N LEU A 211 8.44 14.13 15.17
CA LEU A 211 7.44 15.19 15.22
C LEU A 211 6.41 14.92 16.32
N LEU A 212 6.38 15.76 17.36
CA LEU A 212 5.52 15.59 18.55
C LEU A 212 4.03 15.36 18.23
N TYR A 213 3.51 16.00 17.17
CA TYR A 213 2.09 15.87 16.80
C TYR A 213 1.74 14.49 16.23
N MET A 214 2.71 13.72 15.73
CA MET A 214 2.47 12.34 15.28
C MET A 214 2.18 11.39 16.45
N ASN A 215 2.52 11.77 17.68
CA ASN A 215 2.26 10.95 18.87
C ASN A 215 0.76 10.76 19.17
N PHE A 216 -0.12 11.59 18.58
CA PHE A 216 -1.57 11.44 18.71
C PHE A 216 -2.16 10.34 17.83
N ILE A 217 -1.38 9.81 16.86
CA ILE A 217 -1.80 8.67 16.06
C ILE A 217 -1.77 7.43 16.95
N SER A 218 -2.95 6.98 17.36
CA SER A 218 -3.11 5.78 18.18
C SER A 218 -2.96 4.50 17.37
N SER A 219 -2.12 3.59 17.83
CA SER A 219 -1.95 2.23 17.34
C SER A 219 -2.02 1.25 18.51
N HIS A 220 -2.16 -0.04 18.23
CA HIS A 220 -2.08 -1.07 19.28
C HIS A 220 -0.67 -1.24 19.87
N SER A 221 0.36 -0.64 19.28
CA SER A 221 1.73 -0.63 19.84
C SER A 221 1.96 0.53 20.81
N ASN A 222 1.26 1.66 20.65
CA ASN A 222 1.50 2.87 21.46
C ASN A 222 0.32 3.28 22.36
N ASN A 223 -0.85 2.62 22.23
CA ASN A 223 -2.06 2.98 22.96
C ASN A 223 -2.74 1.74 23.55
N ILE A 224 -2.86 1.71 24.89
CA ILE A 224 -3.47 0.58 25.61
C ILE A 224 -4.92 0.33 25.21
N HIS A 225 -5.70 1.39 24.93
CA HIS A 225 -7.09 1.25 24.54
C HIS A 225 -7.23 0.69 23.12
N ALA A 226 -6.37 1.10 22.19
CA ALA A 226 -6.32 0.50 20.87
C ALA A 226 -5.92 -0.98 20.93
N LEU A 227 -4.98 -1.34 21.82
CA LEU A 227 -4.59 -2.72 22.08
C LEU A 227 -5.74 -3.56 22.67
N GLU A 228 -6.47 -3.02 23.64
CA GLU A 228 -7.67 -3.67 24.21
C GLU A 228 -8.74 -3.91 23.14
N GLN A 229 -8.97 -2.92 22.26
CA GLN A 229 -9.89 -3.07 21.14
C GLN A 229 -9.45 -4.18 20.19
N LEU A 230 -8.16 -4.21 19.82
CA LEU A 230 -7.60 -5.28 18.97
C LEU A 230 -7.80 -6.66 19.60
N ARG A 231 -7.46 -6.82 20.88
CA ARG A 231 -7.69 -8.06 21.64
C ARG A 231 -9.17 -8.46 21.66
N GLY A 232 -10.06 -7.49 21.83
CA GLY A 232 -11.50 -7.71 21.77
C GLY A 232 -11.98 -8.19 20.40
N ILE A 233 -11.42 -7.66 19.30
CA ILE A 233 -11.72 -8.10 17.93
C ILE A 233 -11.19 -9.52 17.71
N LYS A 234 -9.95 -9.78 18.14
CA LYS A 234 -9.28 -11.10 18.04
C LYS A 234 -10.11 -12.18 18.74
N ASN A 235 -10.54 -11.93 19.98
CA ASN A 235 -11.34 -12.88 20.79
C ASN A 235 -12.75 -13.12 20.24
N LYS A 236 -13.32 -12.16 19.50
CA LYS A 236 -14.64 -12.29 18.87
C LYS A 236 -14.58 -12.97 17.50
N SER A 237 -13.39 -13.13 16.92
CA SER A 237 -13.26 -13.77 15.60
C SER A 237 -13.46 -15.27 15.73
N SER A 238 -14.30 -15.83 14.85
CA SER A 238 -14.50 -17.28 14.76
C SER A 238 -13.30 -18.01 14.15
N SER A 239 -12.49 -17.32 13.34
CA SER A 239 -11.33 -17.88 12.67
C SER A 239 -10.14 -16.92 12.79
N PHE A 240 -9.00 -17.45 13.24
CA PHE A 240 -7.77 -16.68 13.33
C PHE A 240 -7.26 -16.27 11.94
N SER A 241 -7.30 -17.18 10.96
CA SER A 241 -6.89 -16.90 9.58
C SER A 241 -7.71 -15.77 8.94
N GLN A 242 -9.02 -15.75 9.13
CA GLN A 242 -9.88 -14.65 8.64
C GLN A 242 -9.58 -13.33 9.34
N PHE A 243 -9.28 -13.38 10.64
CA PHE A 243 -8.85 -12.21 11.40
C PHE A 243 -7.52 -11.66 10.87
N VAL A 244 -6.52 -12.53 10.68
CA VAL A 244 -5.21 -12.16 10.10
C VAL A 244 -5.38 -11.51 8.73
N LYS A 245 -6.15 -12.13 7.84
CA LYS A 245 -6.45 -11.58 6.51
C LYS A 245 -7.08 -10.20 6.60
N LYS A 246 -8.06 -10.02 7.50
CA LYS A 246 -8.71 -8.73 7.74
C LYS A 246 -7.74 -7.66 8.24
N MET A 247 -6.83 -8.02 9.17
CA MET A 247 -5.84 -7.08 9.71
C MET A 247 -4.81 -6.68 8.65
N LEU A 248 -4.26 -7.66 7.93
CA LEU A 248 -3.24 -7.45 6.90
C LEU A 248 -3.78 -6.79 5.63
N THR A 249 -5.10 -6.78 5.41
CA THR A 249 -5.73 -6.04 4.29
C THR A 249 -5.40 -4.55 4.31
N SER A 250 -5.15 -3.98 5.49
CA SER A 250 -4.76 -2.57 5.64
C SER A 250 -3.36 -2.27 5.12
N LEU A 251 -2.48 -3.28 5.06
CA LEU A 251 -1.12 -3.15 4.58
C LEU A 251 -1.06 -3.26 3.04
N PRO A 252 -0.11 -2.54 2.42
CA PRO A 252 0.63 -1.40 2.96
C PRO A 252 -0.29 -0.24 3.33
N PHE A 253 0.05 0.56 4.34
CA PHE A 253 -0.63 1.81 4.66
C PHE A 253 -0.43 2.85 3.55
N SER A 254 -1.46 3.65 3.30
CA SER A 254 -1.31 4.83 2.46
C SER A 254 -0.69 5.95 3.28
N CYS A 255 0.28 6.68 2.73
CA CYS A 255 0.83 7.87 3.40
C CYS A 255 -0.29 8.88 3.72
N GLN A 256 -0.18 9.56 4.86
CA GLN A 256 -1.14 10.57 5.33
C GLN A 256 -2.59 10.06 5.46
N SER A 257 -2.81 8.75 5.47
CA SER A 257 -4.15 8.18 5.65
C SER A 257 -4.66 8.27 7.07
N GLN A 258 -3.89 8.80 8.02
CA GLN A 258 -4.29 8.96 9.41
C GLN A 258 -4.07 10.41 9.85
N SER A 259 -5.13 10.99 10.41
CA SER A 259 -5.13 12.31 11.00
C SER A 259 -4.40 12.29 12.35
N PRO A 260 -3.33 13.09 12.54
CA PRO A 260 -2.60 13.21 13.80
C PRO A 260 -3.30 14.16 14.80
N SER A 261 -4.61 14.27 14.70
CA SER A 261 -5.40 15.17 15.55
C SER A 261 -5.49 14.60 16.96
N PRO A 262 -5.26 15.40 18.02
CA PRO A 262 -5.40 14.96 19.41
C PRO A 262 -6.83 14.54 19.74
N TYR A 263 -7.83 14.96 18.95
CA TYR A 263 -9.21 14.51 19.12
C TYR A 263 -9.39 13.02 18.83
N PHE A 264 -8.49 12.41 18.07
CA PHE A 264 -8.50 10.97 17.77
C PHE A 264 -7.60 10.14 18.69
N ASP A 265 -6.89 10.78 19.63
CA ASP A 265 -6.11 10.05 20.61
C ASP A 265 -7.04 9.27 21.55
N GLN A 266 -6.92 7.94 21.52
CA GLN A 266 -7.78 7.06 22.29
C GLN A 266 -7.47 7.07 23.79
N CYS A 267 -6.32 7.61 24.21
CA CYS A 267 -6.00 7.89 25.61
C CYS A 267 -6.73 9.11 26.14
N LEU A 268 -7.09 10.07 25.27
CA LEU A 268 -7.81 11.28 25.66
C LEU A 268 -9.32 11.08 25.59
N PHE A 269 -9.81 10.50 24.48
CA PHE A 269 -11.23 10.41 24.20
C PHE A 269 -11.67 8.98 23.87
N ARG A 270 -12.88 8.66 24.34
CA ARG A 270 -13.68 7.54 23.85
C ARG A 270 -14.72 8.09 22.87
N PHE A 271 -14.73 7.54 21.66
CA PHE A 271 -15.68 7.84 20.59
C PHE A 271 -16.03 6.55 19.84
N ASP A 272 -17.03 6.61 18.96
CA ASP A 272 -17.42 5.45 18.13
C ASP A 272 -16.63 5.43 16.82
N GLU A 273 -15.65 4.53 16.74
CA GLU A 273 -14.77 4.37 15.56
C GLU A 273 -15.51 3.98 14.27
N LYS A 274 -16.71 3.41 14.38
CA LYS A 274 -17.53 3.06 13.21
C LYS A 274 -18.10 4.31 12.54
N LEU A 275 -18.30 5.38 13.31
CA LEU A 275 -18.86 6.65 12.85
C LEU A 275 -17.76 7.66 12.48
N ILE A 276 -16.64 7.66 13.21
CA ILE A 276 -15.52 8.56 12.97
C ILE A 276 -14.19 7.92 13.39
N SER A 277 -13.13 8.11 12.62
CA SER A 277 -11.81 7.57 12.96
C SER A 277 -10.69 8.49 12.48
N ALA A 278 -9.48 8.31 13.02
CA ALA A 278 -8.29 8.97 12.49
C ALA A 278 -8.05 8.66 11.01
N ALA A 279 -8.46 7.48 10.53
CA ALA A 279 -8.27 7.11 9.13
C ALA A 279 -9.09 8.00 8.19
N ASP A 280 -8.43 8.55 7.17
CA ASP A 280 -9.04 9.33 6.09
C ASP A 280 -9.82 8.41 5.15
N ARG A 281 -11.04 8.08 5.58
CA ARG A 281 -11.97 7.23 4.85
C ARG A 281 -13.39 7.69 5.12
N HIS A 282 -14.23 7.57 4.11
CA HIS A 282 -15.65 7.83 4.25
C HIS A 282 -16.27 6.83 5.24
N ARG A 283 -17.19 7.33 6.06
CA ARG A 283 -17.95 6.57 7.05
C ARG A 283 -19.43 6.68 6.73
N GLN A 284 -20.23 5.73 7.19
CA GLN A 284 -21.67 5.88 7.12
C GLN A 284 -22.07 7.09 7.95
N SER A 285 -22.85 7.99 7.36
CA SER A 285 -23.35 9.15 8.08
C SER A 285 -24.40 8.72 9.11
N THR A 286 -24.44 9.44 10.22
CA THR A 286 -25.45 9.30 11.27
C THR A 286 -26.18 10.62 11.46
N ASP A 287 -27.47 10.57 11.78
CA ASP A 287 -28.22 11.75 12.18
C ASP A 287 -27.98 12.09 13.66
N HIS A 288 -27.49 11.12 14.44
CA HIS A 288 -27.20 11.33 15.86
C HIS A 288 -25.82 11.96 16.07
N PRO A 289 -25.68 12.89 17.04
CA PRO A 289 -24.39 13.47 17.36
C PRO A 289 -23.37 12.42 17.81
N ILE A 290 -22.18 12.47 17.22
CA ILE A 290 -21.03 11.63 17.60
C ILE A 290 -20.42 12.21 18.87
N LYS A 291 -20.39 11.43 19.94
CA LYS A 291 -19.96 11.88 21.28
C LYS A 291 -18.47 11.60 21.50
N PHE A 292 -17.75 12.61 21.98
CA PHE A 292 -16.38 12.46 22.48
C PHE A 292 -16.38 12.56 24.00
N ILE A 293 -16.15 11.43 24.66
CA ILE A 293 -16.21 11.29 26.12
C ILE A 293 -14.78 11.23 26.66
N SER A 294 -14.49 11.96 27.72
CA SER A 294 -13.17 11.95 28.35
C SER A 294 -12.83 10.57 28.92
N ARG A 295 -11.66 10.02 28.57
CA ARG A 295 -11.16 8.79 29.22
C ARG A 295 -10.80 9.01 30.69
N LYS A 296 -10.22 10.18 31.01
CA LYS A 296 -9.89 10.57 32.39
C LYS A 296 -11.13 10.67 33.31
N HIS A 297 -12.30 10.97 32.75
CA HIS A 297 -13.55 11.14 33.49
C HIS A 297 -14.67 10.48 32.68
N PRO A 298 -14.92 9.16 32.86
CA PRO A 298 -15.73 8.34 31.96
C PRO A 298 -17.17 8.80 31.71
N ASN A 299 -17.71 9.64 32.60
CA ASN A 299 -19.06 10.22 32.48
C ASN A 299 -19.05 11.69 32.01
N SER A 300 -17.88 12.23 31.69
CA SER A 300 -17.69 13.60 31.21
C SER A 300 -17.68 13.62 29.69
N LEU A 301 -18.83 13.95 29.10
CA LEU A 301 -18.91 14.34 27.70
C LEU A 301 -18.14 15.65 27.50
N LYS A 302 -17.17 15.66 26.58
CA LYS A 302 -16.36 16.85 26.29
C LYS A 302 -16.90 17.66 25.13
N PHE A 303 -17.31 17.00 24.05
CA PHE A 303 -17.96 17.65 22.90
C PHE A 303 -18.71 16.62 22.05
N LYS A 304 -19.49 17.11 21.08
CA LYS A 304 -20.18 16.29 20.09
C LYS A 304 -19.93 16.86 18.70
N ILE A 305 -19.86 16.00 17.70
CA ILE A 305 -19.84 16.38 16.28
C ILE A 305 -21.18 15.96 15.68
N LYS A 306 -21.90 16.91 15.05
CA LYS A 306 -23.15 16.65 14.36
C LYS A 306 -22.92 16.67 12.85
N PRO A 307 -22.73 15.53 12.19
CA PRO A 307 -22.50 15.55 10.75
C PRO A 307 -23.75 15.97 9.97
N GLY A 308 -24.97 15.63 10.43
CA GLY A 308 -26.24 15.88 9.75
C GLY A 308 -26.84 17.28 9.91
N PRO A 309 -27.81 17.66 9.05
CA PRO A 309 -28.50 18.94 9.16
C PRO A 309 -29.22 19.08 10.51
N GLU A 310 -29.19 20.28 11.09
CA GLU A 310 -29.86 20.60 12.37
C GLU A 310 -31.38 20.32 12.32
N ALA A 311 -31.98 20.41 11.13
CA ALA A 311 -33.34 19.96 10.84
C ALA A 311 -33.29 18.54 10.27
N GLY A 312 -33.70 17.55 11.08
CA GLY A 312 -33.70 16.14 10.69
C GLY A 312 -34.29 15.93 9.29
N GLY A 313 -33.51 15.31 8.40
CA GLY A 313 -33.98 15.00 7.06
C GLY A 313 -35.11 13.98 7.13
N LEU A 314 -36.28 14.33 6.59
CA LEU A 314 -37.48 13.46 6.52
C LEU A 314 -37.25 12.16 5.74
N ASP A 315 -36.13 12.04 5.01
CA ASP A 315 -35.85 10.92 4.13
C ASP A 315 -34.65 10.09 4.64
N GLY A 316 -34.95 9.18 5.56
CA GLY A 316 -34.00 8.18 6.10
C GLY A 316 -33.61 7.07 5.10
N ARG A 317 -34.01 7.18 3.83
CA ARG A 317 -33.86 6.12 2.81
C ARG A 317 -32.59 6.22 1.98
N THR A 318 -32.02 7.41 1.83
CA THR A 318 -30.77 7.59 1.05
C THR A 318 -29.54 7.33 1.91
N LYS A 319 -28.67 6.43 1.45
CA LYS A 319 -27.35 6.18 2.07
C LYS A 319 -26.51 7.45 1.98
N LYS A 320 -26.21 8.04 3.14
CA LYS A 320 -25.33 9.20 3.28
C LYS A 320 -23.97 8.75 3.79
N ILE A 321 -22.89 9.33 3.26
CA ILE A 321 -21.53 9.10 3.75
C ILE A 321 -20.94 10.41 4.26
N SER A 322 -20.10 10.32 5.28
CA SER A 322 -19.43 11.46 5.90
C SER A 322 -17.92 11.26 5.90
N SER A 323 -17.18 12.32 5.62
CA SER A 323 -15.75 12.43 5.91
C SER A 323 -15.50 13.55 6.91
N PHE A 324 -14.39 13.47 7.64
CA PHE A 324 -14.07 14.40 8.72
C PHE A 324 -12.64 14.88 8.57
N LEU A 325 -12.48 16.20 8.58
CA LEU A 325 -11.17 16.85 8.51
C LEU A 325 -10.97 17.68 9.75
N PHE A 326 -9.95 17.34 10.54
CA PHE A 326 -9.60 18.10 11.72
C PHE A 326 -8.49 19.08 11.38
N HIS A 327 -8.65 20.31 11.85
CA HIS A 327 -7.62 21.30 11.68
C HIS A 327 -6.38 20.90 12.53
N PRO A 328 -5.15 21.01 11.99
CA PRO A 328 -3.97 20.50 12.66
C PRO A 328 -3.65 21.15 14.02
N PHE A 329 -4.04 22.41 14.22
CA PHE A 329 -3.73 23.16 15.44
C PHE A 329 -4.88 24.01 16.01
N LEU A 330 -6.00 24.14 15.31
CA LEU A 330 -7.14 24.93 15.79
C LEU A 330 -8.21 23.97 16.31
N PRO A 331 -9.04 24.40 17.28
CA PRO A 331 -10.16 23.61 17.78
C PRO A 331 -11.33 23.61 16.77
N LEU A 332 -11.02 23.21 15.54
CA LEU A 332 -11.87 23.28 14.36
C LEU A 332 -11.88 21.92 13.67
N ALA A 333 -13.07 21.45 13.31
CA ALA A 333 -13.24 20.28 12.45
C ALA A 333 -14.29 20.57 11.38
N LEU A 334 -14.14 19.94 10.23
CA LEU A 334 -15.12 19.94 9.15
C LEU A 334 -15.72 18.55 9.06
N SER A 335 -17.04 18.48 8.90
CA SER A 335 -17.69 17.25 8.45
C SER A 335 -18.29 17.50 7.07
N ILE A 336 -17.94 16.66 6.11
CA ILE A 336 -18.41 16.75 4.73
C ILE A 336 -19.34 15.57 4.51
N GLN A 337 -20.61 15.85 4.23
CA GLN A 337 -21.60 14.85 3.92
C GLN A 337 -21.84 14.78 2.42
N GLN A 338 -21.89 13.56 1.91
CA GLN A 338 -22.21 13.27 0.53
C GLN A 338 -23.44 12.37 0.48
N THR A 339 -24.43 12.80 -0.29
CA THR A 339 -25.63 12.03 -0.61
C THR A 339 -25.68 11.86 -2.12
N PHE A 340 -26.05 10.67 -2.58
CA PHE A 340 -26.11 10.37 -4.02
C PHE A 340 -27.03 11.37 -4.74
N LEU A 341 -26.53 11.96 -5.83
CA LEU A 341 -27.22 12.97 -6.65
C LEU A 341 -27.62 14.27 -5.92
N GLN A 342 -27.03 14.58 -4.77
CA GLN A 342 -27.24 15.83 -4.05
C GLN A 342 -25.92 16.58 -3.84
N PRO A 343 -25.97 17.92 -3.69
CA PRO A 343 -24.79 18.69 -3.35
C PRO A 343 -24.22 18.24 -2.00
N SER A 344 -22.89 18.31 -1.88
CA SER A 344 -22.23 18.00 -0.61
C SER A 344 -22.55 19.08 0.42
N VAL A 345 -22.85 18.65 1.65
CA VAL A 345 -23.08 19.56 2.78
C VAL A 345 -21.82 19.60 3.63
N VAL A 346 -21.32 20.80 3.92
CA VAL A 346 -20.13 20.99 4.76
C VAL A 346 -20.55 21.67 6.05
N ASN A 347 -20.34 21.01 7.18
CA ASN A 347 -20.57 21.59 8.50
C ASN A 347 -19.23 21.92 9.17
N ILE A 348 -19.17 23.11 9.76
CA ILE A 348 -18.01 23.62 10.47
C ILE A 348 -18.27 23.47 11.98
N HIS A 349 -17.41 22.69 12.63
CA HIS A 349 -17.44 22.44 14.07
C HIS A 349 -16.34 23.24 14.73
N PHE A 350 -16.70 24.26 15.49
CA PHE A 350 -15.75 25.07 16.25
C PHE A 350 -15.99 24.87 17.74
N ARG A 351 -14.93 24.52 18.48
CA ARG A 351 -14.96 24.41 19.93
C ARG A 351 -14.33 25.68 20.52
N ARG A 352 -15.16 26.47 21.20
CA ARG A 352 -14.74 27.65 21.97
C ARG A 352 -13.95 27.27 23.21
#